data_AF-A0A4U6JPZ4-F1
#
_entry.id   AF-A0A4U6JPZ4-F1
#
_cell.length_a   1.000
_cell.length_b   1.000
_cell.length_c   1.000
_cell.angle_alpha   90.00
_cell.angle_beta   90.00
_cell.angle_gamma   90.00
#
_symmetry.space_group_name_H-M   'P 1'
#
loop_
_entity.id
_entity.type
_entity.pdbx_description
1 polymer ?
#
loop_
_entity_poly.entity_id
_entity_poly.type
_entity_poly.pdbx_seq_one_letter_code
_entity_poly.pdbx_strand_id
1 'polypeptide(L)'
;MRFYIDSDNNVYAYENDCEEKFIAEGLTPITENEANEILNPPPTKEELIAAAEYERQQLLTRADAVMPDWRTELMLGEISDTNRVKLSAWLAYKNEVKSADVTTAPERVNWPVPPEA
;
A
#
# COMPACT_ATOMS: atom_id res chain seq x y z
N MET A 1 20.07 -18.69 -14.88
CA MET A 1 18.88 -19.45 -15.26
C MET A 1 18.47 -19.03 -16.66
N ARG A 2 17.97 -19.96 -17.47
CA ARG A 2 17.37 -19.69 -18.79
C ARG A 2 15.86 -19.72 -18.62
N PHE A 3 15.19 -18.67 -19.07
CA PHE A 3 13.75 -18.54 -18.94
C PHE A 3 13.05 -18.81 -20.26
N TYR A 4 11.87 -19.42 -20.18
CA TYR A 4 11.06 -19.80 -21.32
C TYR A 4 9.58 -19.59 -21.01
N ILE A 5 8.76 -19.47 -22.04
CA ILE A 5 7.30 -19.33 -21.96
C ILE A 5 6.60 -20.29 -22.92
N ASP A 6 5.44 -20.82 -22.53
CA ASP A 6 4.55 -21.60 -23.40
C ASP A 6 3.43 -20.73 -24.03
N SER A 7 2.54 -21.36 -24.79
CA SER A 7 1.39 -20.69 -25.41
C SER A 7 0.33 -20.20 -24.42
N ASP A 8 0.35 -20.68 -23.18
CA ASP A 8 -0.58 -20.34 -22.11
C ASP A 8 0.02 -19.30 -21.14
N ASN A 9 1.14 -18.67 -21.51
CA ASN A 9 1.92 -17.72 -20.72
C ASN A 9 2.53 -18.27 -19.42
N ASN A 10 2.69 -19.60 -19.28
CA ASN A 10 3.41 -20.16 -18.13
C ASN A 10 4.92 -20.00 -18.31
N VAL A 11 5.59 -19.50 -17.27
CA VAL A 11 7.04 -19.27 -17.27
C VAL A 11 7.77 -20.50 -16.70
N TYR A 12 8.77 -20.97 -17.43
CA TYR A 12 9.66 -22.07 -17.04
C TYR A 12 11.09 -21.55 -16.86
N ALA A 13 11.72 -21.96 -15.77
CA ALA A 13 13.12 -21.65 -15.48
C ALA A 13 13.94 -22.93 -15.51
N TYR A 14 14.98 -22.95 -16.32
CA TYR A 14 15.95 -24.04 -16.39
C TYR A 14 17.32 -23.55 -15.96
N GLU A 15 18.14 -24.46 -15.44
CA GLU A 15 19.54 -24.16 -15.17
C GLU A 15 20.29 -23.81 -16.46
N ASN A 16 21.34 -23.00 -16.34
CA ASN A 16 22.10 -22.53 -17.50
C ASN A 16 22.80 -23.67 -18.26
N ASP A 17 23.14 -24.75 -17.56
CA ASP A 17 23.81 -25.95 -18.06
C ASP A 17 22.83 -27.09 -18.42
N CYS A 18 21.51 -26.82 -18.40
CA CYS A 18 20.51 -27.79 -18.82
C CYS A 18 20.67 -28.17 -20.30
N GLU A 19 20.79 -29.47 -20.59
CA GLU A 19 20.84 -29.98 -21.96
C GLU A 19 19.48 -29.80 -22.66
N GLU A 20 19.50 -29.42 -23.95
CA GLU A 20 18.27 -29.11 -24.73
C GLU A 20 17.24 -30.24 -24.74
N LYS A 21 17.68 -31.51 -24.70
CA LYS A 21 16.79 -32.69 -24.65
C LYS A 21 15.90 -32.76 -23.41
N PHE A 22 16.25 -32.03 -22.35
CA PHE A 22 15.49 -31.96 -21.10
C PHE A 22 14.60 -30.71 -21.01
N ILE A 23 14.69 -29.81 -22.00
CA ILE A 23 13.83 -28.63 -22.11
C ILE A 23 12.56 -29.07 -22.84
N ALA A 24 11.39 -28.68 -22.32
CA ALA A 24 10.13 -29.05 -22.95
C ALA A 24 10.03 -28.46 -24.36
N GLU A 25 9.50 -29.24 -25.31
CA GLU A 25 9.28 -28.79 -26.68
C GLU A 25 8.16 -27.74 -26.75
N GLY A 26 8.22 -26.84 -27.73
CA GLY A 26 7.20 -25.80 -27.93
C GLY A 26 7.38 -24.55 -27.05
N LEU A 27 8.46 -24.48 -26.27
CA LEU A 27 8.80 -23.32 -25.44
C LEU A 27 9.52 -22.23 -26.23
N THR A 28 9.18 -20.97 -25.96
CA THR A 28 9.86 -19.79 -26.51
C THR A 28 10.81 -19.20 -25.46
N PRO A 29 12.10 -18.96 -25.76
CA PRO A 29 13.02 -18.36 -24.81
C PRO A 29 12.64 -16.89 -24.53
N ILE A 30 12.70 -16.51 -23.27
CA ILE A 30 12.48 -15.12 -22.80
C ILE A 30 13.64 -14.70 -21.89
N THR A 31 13.78 -13.39 -21.72
CA THR A 31 14.73 -12.80 -20.78
C THR A 31 14.24 -12.95 -19.34
N GLU A 32 15.16 -12.82 -18.38
CA GLU A 32 14.81 -12.73 -16.96
C GLU A 32 13.89 -11.54 -16.67
N ASN A 33 14.05 -10.42 -17.39
CA ASN A 33 13.18 -9.26 -17.23
C ASN A 33 11.74 -9.56 -17.69
N GLU A 34 11.58 -10.16 -18.87
CA GLU A 34 10.26 -10.58 -19.37
C GLU A 34 9.61 -11.61 -18.44
N ALA A 35 10.38 -12.59 -17.95
CA ALA A 35 9.91 -13.56 -16.97
C ALA A 35 9.40 -12.88 -15.68
N ASN A 36 10.15 -11.90 -15.17
CA ASN A 36 9.77 -11.14 -13.99
C ASN A 36 8.52 -10.29 -14.21
N GLU A 37 8.35 -9.67 -15.37
CA GLU A 37 7.16 -8.88 -15.71
C GLU A 37 5.89 -9.76 -15.80
N ILE A 38 6.03 -10.99 -16.29
CA ILE A 38 4.92 -11.95 -16.37
C ILE A 38 4.57 -12.50 -14.97
N LEU A 39 5.59 -12.85 -14.18
CA LEU A 39 5.39 -13.43 -12.84
C LEU A 39 4.93 -12.39 -11.82
N ASN A 40 5.32 -11.13 -11.99
CA ASN A 40 5.01 -10.04 -11.08
C ASN A 40 4.44 -8.86 -11.89
N PRO A 41 3.20 -8.97 -12.40
CA PRO A 41 2.58 -7.87 -13.10
C PRO A 41 2.49 -6.65 -12.17
N PRO A 42 2.67 -5.43 -12.71
CA PRO A 42 2.47 -4.23 -11.91
C PRO A 42 1.02 -4.20 -11.37
N PRO A 43 0.81 -3.71 -10.15
CA PRO A 43 -0.53 -3.59 -9.58
C PRO A 43 -1.45 -2.79 -10.50
N THR A 44 -2.70 -3.24 -10.59
CA THR A 44 -3.77 -2.51 -11.27
C THR A 44 -4.09 -1.21 -10.53
N LYS A 45 -4.75 -0.27 -11.22
CA LYS A 45 -5.18 0.99 -10.60
C LYS A 45 -6.10 0.72 -9.40
N GLU A 46 -7.00 -0.25 -9.53
CA GLU A 46 -7.92 -0.66 -8.47
C GLU A 46 -7.18 -1.21 -7.25
N GLU A 47 -6.14 -2.02 -7.44
CA GLU A 47 -5.29 -2.51 -6.35
C GLU A 47 -4.51 -1.38 -5.67
N LEU A 48 -4.00 -0.42 -6.44
CA LEU A 48 -3.34 0.77 -5.89
C LEU A 48 -4.32 1.61 -5.06
N ILE A 49 -5.55 1.81 -5.54
CA ILE A 49 -6.61 2.51 -4.79
C ILE A 49 -6.93 1.76 -3.49
N ALA A 50 -7.05 0.43 -3.55
CA ALA A 50 -7.32 -0.38 -2.37
C ALA A 50 -6.18 -0.28 -1.33
N ALA A 51 -4.93 -0.26 -1.77
CA ALA A 51 -3.77 -0.06 -0.92
C ALA A 51 -3.78 1.33 -0.25
N ALA A 52 -4.06 2.38 -1.01
CA ALA A 52 -4.16 3.75 -0.49
C ALA A 52 -5.33 3.92 0.50
N GLU A 53 -6.49 3.29 0.25
CA GLU A 53 -7.60 3.25 1.21
C GLU A 53 -7.22 2.51 2.49
N TYR A 54 -6.48 1.40 2.37
CA TYR A 54 -6.00 0.66 3.53
C TYR A 54 -5.08 1.52 4.40
N GLU A 55 -4.13 2.27 3.81
CA GLU A 55 -3.32 3.25 4.54
C GLU A 55 -4.18 4.32 5.21
N ARG A 56 -5.19 4.87 4.51
CA ARG A 56 -6.13 5.84 5.08
C ARG A 56 -6.77 5.30 6.36
N GLN A 57 -7.25 4.06 6.33
CA GLN A 57 -7.89 3.43 7.49
C GLN A 57 -6.90 3.22 8.64
N GLN A 58 -5.65 2.85 8.36
CA GLN A 58 -4.61 2.73 9.38
C GLN A 58 -4.32 4.08 10.07
N LEU A 59 -4.19 5.17 9.30
CA LEU A 59 -3.96 6.50 9.83
C LEU A 59 -5.13 6.98 10.71
N LEU A 60 -6.37 6.75 10.26
CA LEU A 60 -7.57 7.09 11.04
C LEU A 60 -7.67 6.28 12.32
N THR A 61 -7.36 4.98 12.27
CA THR A 61 -7.35 4.09 13.44
C THR A 61 -6.32 4.56 14.46
N ARG A 62 -5.10 4.91 14.01
CA ARG A 62 -4.06 5.45 14.88
C ARG A 62 -4.49 6.75 15.54
N ALA A 63 -5.07 7.68 14.78
CA ALA A 63 -5.57 8.94 15.34
C ALA A 63 -6.68 8.72 16.38
N ASP A 64 -7.59 7.77 16.15
CA ASP A 64 -8.64 7.44 17.13
C ASP A 64 -8.11 6.82 18.42
N ALA A 65 -6.95 6.17 18.38
CA ALA A 65 -6.31 5.63 19.57
C ALA A 65 -5.59 6.69 20.45
N VAL A 66 -5.27 7.87 19.91
CA VAL A 66 -4.51 8.91 20.63
C VAL A 66 -5.38 9.80 21.51
N MET A 67 -6.58 10.15 21.04
CA MET A 67 -7.47 11.12 21.70
C MET A 67 -8.42 10.62 22.81
N PRO A 68 -8.54 9.33 23.21
CA PRO A 68 -9.57 8.89 24.16
C PRO A 68 -9.59 9.67 25.48
N ASP A 69 -8.42 9.94 26.05
CA ASP A 69 -8.30 10.62 27.34
C ASP A 69 -8.82 12.06 27.25
N TRP A 70 -8.38 12.84 26.26
CA TRP A 70 -8.84 14.21 26.06
C TRP A 70 -10.33 14.29 25.71
N ARG A 71 -10.87 13.31 24.98
CA ARG A 71 -12.33 13.24 24.74
C ARG A 71 -13.09 13.03 26.04
N THR A 72 -12.56 12.19 26.94
CA THR A 72 -13.13 11.95 28.27
C THR A 72 -13.05 13.20 29.13
N GLU A 73 -11.89 13.86 29.20
CA GLU A 73 -11.71 15.14 29.90
C GLU A 73 -12.67 16.22 29.36
N LEU A 74 -12.86 16.30 28.03
CA LEU A 74 -13.79 17.25 27.41
C LEU A 74 -15.24 16.96 27.84
N MET A 75 -15.64 15.69 27.89
CA MET A 75 -16.98 15.28 28.33
C MET A 75 -17.24 15.57 29.81
N LEU A 76 -16.21 15.46 30.65
CA LEU A 76 -16.28 15.80 32.08
C LEU A 76 -16.20 17.31 32.33
N GLY A 77 -15.82 18.11 31.33
CA GLY A 77 -15.59 19.54 31.48
C GLY A 77 -14.27 19.89 32.17
N GLU A 78 -13.34 18.94 32.26
CA GLU A 78 -12.07 19.03 32.98
C GLU A 78 -10.85 19.24 32.06
N ILE A 79 -11.06 19.26 30.75
CA ILE A 79 -9.99 19.37 29.77
C ILE A 79 -9.16 20.65 29.92
N SER A 80 -7.84 20.48 29.96
CA SER A 80 -6.89 21.60 29.97
C SER A 80 -6.84 22.31 28.62
N ASP A 81 -6.41 23.58 28.60
CA ASP A 81 -6.22 24.32 27.33
C ASP A 81 -5.20 23.63 26.42
N THR A 82 -4.17 23.01 26.99
CA THR A 82 -3.16 22.24 26.24
C THR A 82 -3.79 21.02 25.56
N ASN A 83 -4.55 20.22 26.31
CA ASN A 83 -5.21 19.03 25.75
C ASN A 83 -6.31 19.41 24.74
N ARG A 84 -6.97 20.55 24.93
CA ARG A 84 -7.93 21.09 23.95
C ARG A 84 -7.26 21.43 22.61
N VAL A 85 -6.08 22.04 22.64
CA VAL A 85 -5.29 22.34 21.42
C VAL A 85 -4.88 21.03 20.73
N LYS A 86 -4.36 20.05 21.48
CA LYS A 86 -4.00 18.73 20.92
C LYS A 86 -5.20 18.02 20.30
N LEU A 87 -6.33 17.96 21.01
CA LEU A 87 -7.57 17.37 20.52
C LEU A 87 -8.04 18.04 19.22
N SER A 88 -7.99 19.37 19.14
CA SER A 88 -8.36 20.10 17.91
C SER A 88 -7.42 19.80 16.75
N ALA A 89 -6.11 19.72 17.00
CA ALA A 89 -5.12 19.41 15.97
C ALA A 89 -5.31 17.99 15.41
N TRP A 90 -5.54 17.01 16.29
CA TRP A 90 -5.80 15.63 15.88
C TRP A 90 -7.14 15.47 15.13
N LEU A 91 -8.17 16.25 15.47
CA LEU A 91 -9.41 16.29 14.69
C LEU A 91 -9.21 16.90 13.29
N ALA A 92 -8.42 17.97 13.17
CA ALA A 92 -8.05 18.56 11.88
C ALA A 92 -7.29 17.55 11.01
N TYR A 93 -6.27 16.90 11.58
CA TYR A 93 -5.52 15.82 10.95
C TYR A 93 -6.44 14.72 10.40
N LYS A 94 -7.39 14.21 11.20
CA LYS A 94 -8.34 13.19 10.74
C LYS A 94 -9.19 13.67 9.57
N ASN A 95 -9.59 14.93 9.55
CA ASN A 95 -10.39 15.47 8.45
C ASN A 95 -9.54 15.56 7.17
N GLU A 96 -8.29 15.99 7.26
CA GLU A 96 -7.37 16.00 6.12
C GLU A 96 -7.12 14.59 5.57
N VAL A 97 -6.89 13.60 6.43
CA VAL A 97 -6.75 12.19 6.01
C VAL A 97 -8.00 11.68 5.29
N LYS A 98 -9.21 12.02 5.78
CA LYS A 98 -10.48 11.62 5.14
C LYS A 98 -10.69 12.29 3.79
N SER A 99 -10.21 13.51 3.62
CA SER A 99 -10.40 14.31 2.41
C SER A 99 -9.31 14.09 1.37
N ALA A 100 -8.20 13.43 1.70
CA ALA A 100 -7.13 13.12 0.76
C ALA A 100 -7.67 12.29 -0.41
N ASP A 101 -7.36 12.67 -1.66
CA ASP A 101 -7.77 11.89 -2.83
C ASP A 101 -6.86 10.68 -3.03
N VAL A 102 -7.46 9.49 -3.07
CA VAL A 102 -6.77 8.20 -3.29
C VAL A 102 -7.02 7.64 -4.68
N THR A 103 -7.77 8.33 -5.54
CA THR A 103 -8.25 7.80 -6.82
C THR A 103 -7.49 8.34 -8.03
N THR A 104 -6.99 9.58 -7.94
CA THR A 104 -6.27 10.23 -9.04
C THR A 104 -4.81 9.78 -9.13
N ALA A 105 -4.12 9.65 -8.00
CA ALA A 105 -2.73 9.20 -7.89
C ALA A 105 -2.56 8.32 -6.63
N PRO A 106 -3.19 7.13 -6.59
CA PRO A 106 -3.18 6.23 -5.42
C PRO A 106 -1.76 5.86 -4.94
N GLU A 107 -0.79 5.81 -5.85
CA GLU A 107 0.60 5.48 -5.56
C GLU A 107 1.40 6.61 -4.89
N ARG A 108 0.84 7.83 -4.84
CA ARG A 108 1.50 9.04 -4.33
C ARG A 108 0.55 9.94 -3.53
N VAL A 109 -0.26 9.34 -2.66
CA VAL A 109 -1.14 10.11 -1.78
C VAL A 109 -0.30 10.89 -0.78
N ASN A 110 -0.49 12.22 -0.75
CA ASN A 110 0.21 13.08 0.21
C ASN A 110 -0.54 13.09 1.54
N TRP A 111 -0.17 12.19 2.45
CA TRP A 111 -0.76 12.13 3.78
C TRP A 111 -0.32 13.31 4.66
N PRO A 112 -1.22 13.90 5.46
CA PRO A 112 -0.83 14.93 6.41
C PRO A 112 0.12 14.34 7.47
N VAL A 113 0.90 15.21 8.10
CA VAL A 113 1.81 14.82 9.18
C VAL A 113 1.01 14.72 10.49
N PRO A 114 1.12 13.62 11.25
CA PRO A 114 0.44 13.50 12.53
C PRO A 114 0.94 14.56 13.51
N PRO A 115 0.05 15.27 14.23
CA PRO A 115 0.44 16.25 15.23
C PRO A 115 1.04 15.59 16.47
N GLU A 116 1.64 16.38 17.35
CA GLU A 116 2.20 15.89 18.61
C GLU A 116 1.08 15.41 19.55
N ALA A 117 1.29 14.24 20.16
CA ALA A 117 0.41 13.68 21.18
C ALA A 117 0.71 14.25 22.56
#